data_AF-A0A7X0JEF5-F1
#
_entry.id   AF-A0A7X0JEF5-F1
#
_cell.length_a   1.000
_cell.length_b   1.000
_cell.length_c   1.000
_cell.angle_alpha   90.00
_cell.angle_beta   90.00
_cell.angle_gamma   90.00
#
_symmetry.space_group_name_H-M   'P 1'
#
loop_
_entity.id
_entity.type
_entity.pdbx_description
1 polymer ?
#
loop_
_entity_poly.entity_id
_entity_poly.type
_entity_poly.pdbx_seq_one_letter_code
_entity_poly.pdbx_strand_id
1 'polypeptide(L)' 'MSATSDIAYFRQRVVDEKRRARAACEDAIRRLHLDFAARYAQRAEEAERRALQWTSSPRT' A
#
# COMPACT_ATOMS: atom_id res chain seq x y z
N MET A 1 -0.36 -2.99 -15.64
CA MET A 1 -0.85 -1.90 -14.77
C MET A 1 0.27 -0.88 -14.63
N SER A 2 -0.04 0.41 -14.61
CA SER A 2 0.97 1.49 -14.52
C SER A 2 1.41 1.69 -13.07
N ALA A 3 2.66 2.12 -12.84
CA ALA A 3 3.18 2.41 -11.50
C ALA A 3 2.28 3.38 -10.70
N THR A 4 1.68 4.37 -11.37
CA THR A 4 0.72 5.31 -10.74
C THR A 4 -0.57 4.61 -10.29
N SER A 5 -1.03 3.61 -11.06
CA SER A 5 -2.19 2.78 -10.71
C SER A 5 -1.91 1.90 -9.50
N ASP A 6 -0.70 1.36 -9.40
CA ASP A 6 -0.30 0.49 -8.28
C ASP A 6 -0.14 1.30 -6.98
N ILE A 7 0.46 2.50 -7.04
CA ILE A 7 0.59 3.39 -5.88
C ILE A 7 -0.79 3.78 -5.34
N ALA A 8 -1.70 4.23 -6.22
CA ALA A 8 -3.06 4.61 -5.83
C ALA A 8 -3.83 3.43 -5.21
N TYR A 9 -3.69 2.23 -5.81
CA TYR A 9 -4.29 1.01 -5.29
C TYR A 9 -3.77 0.69 -3.87
N PHE A 10 -2.45 0.65 -3.67
CA PHE A 10 -1.88 0.33 -2.35
C PHE A 10 -2.27 1.35 -1.29
N ARG A 11 -2.24 2.64 -1.61
CA ARG A 11 -2.67 3.71 -0.69
C ARG A 11 -4.14 3.56 -0.29
N GLN A 12 -5.02 3.26 -1.24
CA GLN A 12 -6.43 3.01 -0.93
C GLN A 12 -6.60 1.79 -0.02
N ARG A 13 -5.88 0.69 -0.29
CA ARG A 13 -5.95 -0.53 0.54
C ARG A 13 -5.47 -0.29 1.97
N VAL A 14 -4.48 0.57 2.20
CA VAL A 14 -4.08 0.97 3.57
C VAL A 14 -5.24 1.59 4.33
N VAL A 15 -5.98 2.50 3.70
CA VAL A 15 -7.13 3.18 4.32
C VAL A 15 -8.25 2.18 4.62
N ASP A 16 -8.56 1.30 3.66
CA ASP A 16 -9.60 0.29 3.81
C ASP A 16 -9.28 -0.70 4.94
N GLU A 17 -8.04 -1.20 5.00
CA GLU A 17 -7.63 -2.15 6.05
C GLU A 17 -7.61 -1.49 7.43
N LYS A 18 -7.17 -0.22 7.55
CA LYS A 18 -7.30 0.54 8.81
C LYS A 18 -8.76 0.72 9.22
N ARG A 19 -9.67 0.96 8.27
CA ARG A 19 -11.11 1.07 8.55
C ARG A 19 -11.68 -0.26 9.03
N ARG A 20 -11.30 -1.37 8.41
CA ARG A 20 -11.71 -2.73 8.82
C ARG A 20 -11.17 -3.09 10.20
N ALA A 21 -9.91 -2.75 10.50
CA ALA A 21 -9.34 -2.94 11.83
C ALA A 21 -10.15 -2.22 12.92
N ARG A 22 -10.61 -0.98 12.67
CA ARG A 22 -11.46 -0.24 13.62
C ARG A 22 -12.83 -0.88 13.83
N ALA A 23 -13.37 -1.55 12.82
CA ALA A 23 -14.65 -2.23 12.90
C ALA A 23 -14.56 -3.67 13.47
N ALA A 24 -13.35 -4.22 13.58
CA ALA A 24 -13.14 -5.59 14.04
C ALA A 24 -13.38 -5.73 15.55
N CYS A 25 -14.32 -6.60 15.91
CA CYS A 25 -14.66 -6.94 17.29
C CYS A 25 -13.58 -7.79 17.97
N GLU A 26 -12.92 -8.68 17.22
CA GLU A 26 -11.87 -9.53 17.75
C GLU A 26 -10.47 -8.93 17.55
N ASP A 27 -9.64 -8.99 18.59
CA ASP A 27 -8.28 -8.45 18.56
C ASP A 27 -7.38 -9.15 17.53
N ALA A 28 -7.58 -10.46 17.31
CA ALA A 28 -6.86 -11.22 16.30
C ALA A 28 -7.17 -10.72 14.88
N ILE A 29 -8.45 -10.46 14.59
CA ILE A 29 -8.91 -9.92 13.31
C ILE A 29 -8.42 -8.48 13.14
N ARG A 30 -8.47 -7.67 14.20
CA ARG A 30 -7.91 -6.31 14.20
C ARG A 30 -6.43 -6.33 13.84
N ARG A 31 -5.65 -7.20 14.49
CA ARG A 31 -4.21 -7.34 14.22
C ARG A 31 -3.93 -7.75 12.78
N LEU A 32 -4.70 -8.70 12.24
CA LEU A 32 -4.59 -9.12 10.84
C LEU A 32 -4.78 -7.94 9.87
N HIS A 33 -5.81 -7.11 10.07
CA HIS A 33 -6.03 -5.93 9.23
C HIS A 33 -4.91 -4.89 9.36
N LEU A 34 -4.37 -4.68 10.57
CA LEU A 34 -3.22 -3.79 10.77
C LEU A 34 -1.96 -4.31 10.07
N ASP A 35 -1.70 -5.62 10.13
CA ASP A 35 -0.58 -6.25 9.44
C ASP A 35 -0.72 -6.10 7.91
N PHE A 36 -1.93 -6.27 7.36
CA PHE A 36 -2.18 -6.00 5.95
C PHE A 36 -1.98 -4.53 5.59
N ALA A 37 -2.45 -3.59 6.42
CA ALA A 37 -2.22 -2.17 6.21
C ALA A 37 -0.72 -1.83 6.17
N ALA A 38 0.08 -2.41 7.05
CA ALA A 38 1.54 -2.23 7.05
C ALA A 38 2.19 -2.76 5.77
N ARG A 39 1.79 -3.96 5.32
CA ARG A 39 2.29 -4.55 4.06
C ARG A 39 1.92 -3.71 2.85
N TYR A 40 0.70 -3.18 2.77
CA TYR A 40 0.30 -2.31 1.67
C TYR A 40 1.03 -0.97 1.69
N ALA A 41 1.34 -0.41 2.87
CA ALA A 41 2.15 0.79 2.97
C ALA A 41 3.57 0.56 2.41
N GLN A 42 4.22 -0.55 2.78
CA GLN A 42 5.52 -0.92 2.23
C GLN A 42 5.47 -1.07 0.70
N ARG A 43 4.41 -1.68 0.16
CA ARG A 43 4.22 -1.83 -1.30
C ARG A 43 4.02 -0.49 -2.01
N ALA A 44 3.33 0.47 -1.38
CA ALA A 44 3.19 1.81 -1.92
C ALA A 44 4.56 2.51 -2.02
N GLU A 45 5.38 2.44 -0.95
CA GLU A 45 6.73 3.01 -0.95
C GLU A 45 7.64 2.34 -2.01
N GLU A 46 7.57 1.01 -2.15
CA GLU A 46 8.30 0.28 -3.19
C GLU A 46 7.89 0.74 -4.60
N ALA A 47 6.60 0.92 -4.84
CA ALA A 47 6.09 1.39 -6.12
C ALA A 47 6.48 2.85 -6.40
N GLU A 48 6.47 3.72 -5.39
CA GLU A 48 6.95 5.10 -5.47
C GLU A 48 8.44 5.14 -5.82
N ARG A 49 9.27 4.33 -5.15
CA ARG A 49 10.71 4.23 -5.46
C ARG A 49 10.96 3.77 -6.90
N ARG A 50 10.21 2.77 -7.39
CA ARG A 50 10.33 2.29 -8.78
C ARG A 50 9.90 3.36 -9.79
N ALA A 51 8.82 4.09 -9.51
CA ALA A 51 8.37 5.17 -10.37
C ALA A 51 9.44 6.27 -10.49
N LEU A 52 10.05 6.65 -9.37
CA LEU A 52 11.15 7.63 -9.34
C LEU A 52 12.36 7.15 -10.14
N GLN A 53 12.78 5.90 -9.96
CA GLN A 53 13.90 5.31 -10.72
C GLN A 53 13.62 5.32 -12.23
N TRP A 54 12.40 4.99 -12.64
CA TRP A 54 12.02 5.01 -14.05
C TRP A 54 12.01 6.42 -14.64
N THR A 55 11.56 7.43 -13.88
CA THR A 55 11.60 8.83 -14.33
C THR A 55 13.00 9.43 -14.35
N SER A 56 13.94 8.91 -13.56
CA SER A 56 15.33 9.39 -13.49
C SER A 56 16.31 8.66 -14.42
N SER A 57 15.88 7.59 -15.09
CA SER A 57 16.69 6.91 -16.11
C SER A 57 16.66 7.70 -17.43
N PRO A 58 17.81 8.14 -17.98
CA PRO A 58 17.85 8.68 -19.34
C PRO A 58 17.45 7.55 -20.29
N ARG A 59 16.46 7.79 -21.16
CA ARG A 59 16.21 6.93 -22.32
C ARG A 59 17.44 7.02 -23.24
N THR A 60 18.36 6.08 -23.11
CA THR A 60 19.36 5.78 -24.15
C THR A 60 18.69 5.09 -25.33
#